data_AF-A0A7C6TWQ2-F1
#
_entry.id   AF-A0A7C6TWQ2-F1
#
_cell.length_a   1.000
_cell.length_b   1.000
_cell.length_c   1.000
_cell.angle_alpha   90.00
_cell.angle_beta   90.00
_cell.angle_gamma   90.00
#
_symmetry.space_group_name_H-M   'P 1'
#
loop_
_entity.id
_entity.type
_entity.pdbx_description
1 polymer ?
#
loop_
_entity_poly.entity_id
_entity_poly.type
_entity_poly.pdbx_seq_one_letter_code
_entity_poly.pdbx_strand_id
1 'polypeptide(L)'
;MTQRENYLRNATFNSPERIPIIANVSLASLIQYKDEMEKVMVKYPEYFGDFVPGSIDYSQYGDGYCSLSEKDAWGYTWNYSVHGLEGFVTDHPLDSWDKLDTYTPPDSNIWRDRGGKYDWDKIKETMRKRRESGILTAGGLVHGFLFLRLQYLRGFENLMYDMYDEEPKLFELIEMIDRENLKIVKNYCNAKVDVMEIPEDLGAEHSMVISREMFHKYIEPSYRKITSLCKEHNILTMIHSDGYIVDILEDLMAVGMDIINPQDLVNGVDNLKRILKGKVCIRLDVDRSKITPRANRNEIFELIEYEVKELGSPKGGLEFIYGVYPPTPPDAVAYVCEAFKKYERYWF
;
A
#
# COMPACT_ATOMS: atom_id res chain seq x y z
N MET A 1 -3.91 -6.12 -25.93
CA MET A 1 -4.58 -5.43 -24.82
C MET A 1 -3.69 -4.34 -24.24
N THR A 2 -4.21 -3.19 -23.82
CA THR A 2 -3.36 -2.18 -23.12
C THR A 2 -3.05 -2.62 -21.68
N GLN A 3 -2.03 -2.03 -21.04
CA GLN A 3 -1.74 -2.31 -19.62
C GLN A 3 -2.96 -2.00 -18.73
N ARG A 4 -3.60 -0.85 -18.95
CA ARG A 4 -4.82 -0.44 -18.26
C ARG A 4 -5.95 -1.45 -18.45
N GLU A 5 -6.18 -1.89 -19.68
CA GLU A 5 -7.25 -2.85 -19.99
C GLU A 5 -7.00 -4.21 -19.34
N ASN A 6 -5.76 -4.71 -19.35
CA ASN A 6 -5.40 -5.96 -18.68
C ASN A 6 -5.62 -5.87 -17.17
N TYR A 7 -5.17 -4.78 -16.55
CA TYR A 7 -5.36 -4.55 -15.13
C TYR A 7 -6.84 -4.49 -14.76
N LEU A 8 -7.64 -3.70 -15.47
CA LEU A 8 -9.06 -3.55 -15.18
C LEU A 8 -9.83 -4.86 -15.39
N ARG A 9 -9.51 -5.63 -16.44
CA ARG A 9 -10.08 -6.97 -16.65
C ARG A 9 -9.68 -7.93 -15.53
N ASN A 10 -8.45 -7.85 -15.04
CA ASN A 10 -8.02 -8.67 -13.91
C ASN A 10 -8.81 -8.34 -12.64
N ALA A 11 -8.86 -7.06 -12.27
CA ALA A 11 -9.53 -6.61 -11.05
C ALA A 11 -11.05 -6.85 -11.06
N THR A 12 -11.66 -6.91 -12.25
CA THR A 12 -13.12 -7.09 -12.44
C THR A 12 -13.52 -8.48 -12.94
N PHE A 13 -12.62 -9.46 -12.87
CA PHE A 13 -12.89 -10.86 -13.24
C PHE A 13 -13.36 -11.05 -14.71
N ASN A 14 -12.78 -10.29 -15.64
CA ASN A 14 -13.14 -10.26 -17.05
C ASN A 14 -12.02 -10.75 -17.99
N SER A 15 -11.40 -11.88 -17.62
CA SER A 15 -10.43 -12.63 -18.45
C SER A 15 -9.31 -11.74 -19.02
N PRO A 16 -8.34 -11.33 -18.17
CA PRO A 16 -7.13 -10.63 -18.64
C PRO A 16 -6.24 -11.57 -19.49
N GLU A 17 -5.15 -11.04 -20.05
CA GLU A 17 -4.16 -11.83 -20.81
C GLU A 17 -2.95 -12.27 -19.97
N ARG A 18 -2.81 -11.70 -18.77
CA ARG A 18 -1.76 -12.02 -17.79
C ARG A 18 -2.13 -11.49 -16.40
N ILE A 19 -1.50 -12.07 -15.39
CA ILE A 19 -1.49 -11.57 -14.01
C ILE A 19 -0.74 -10.23 -13.98
N PRO A 20 -1.34 -9.12 -13.51
CA PRO A 20 -0.61 -7.87 -13.28
C PRO A 20 0.43 -8.04 -12.18
N ILE A 21 1.61 -7.44 -12.37
CA ILE A 21 2.72 -7.52 -11.42
C ILE A 21 3.31 -6.13 -11.24
N ILE A 22 3.48 -5.71 -10.00
CA ILE A 22 4.11 -4.46 -9.60
C ILE A 22 5.32 -4.82 -8.74
N ALA A 23 6.52 -4.44 -9.14
CA ALA A 23 7.72 -4.63 -8.34
C ALA A 23 8.42 -3.30 -8.09
N ASN A 24 8.91 -3.09 -6.88
CA ASN A 24 9.66 -1.89 -6.52
C ASN A 24 10.87 -2.29 -5.68
N VAL A 25 11.99 -1.59 -5.88
CA VAL A 25 13.18 -1.75 -5.05
C VAL A 25 13.29 -0.54 -4.12
N SER A 26 13.36 -0.78 -2.82
CA SER A 26 13.56 0.29 -1.85
C SER A 26 14.92 0.96 -2.08
N LEU A 27 14.99 2.26 -1.80
CA LEU A 27 16.26 2.97 -1.83
C LEU A 27 17.27 2.34 -0.84
N ALA A 28 16.80 1.78 0.28
CA ALA A 28 17.66 1.06 1.22
C ALA A 28 18.34 -0.16 0.58
N SER A 29 17.60 -0.97 -0.19
CA SER A 29 18.18 -2.08 -0.96
C SER A 29 19.14 -1.59 -2.05
N LEU A 30 18.82 -0.49 -2.73
CA LEU A 30 19.71 0.11 -3.72
C LEU A 30 21.02 0.61 -3.08
N ILE A 31 20.96 1.25 -1.92
CA ILE A 31 22.16 1.70 -1.18
C ILE A 31 23.00 0.50 -0.73
N GLN A 32 22.36 -0.56 -0.25
CA GLN A 32 23.04 -1.74 0.26
C GLN A 32 23.78 -2.52 -0.85
N TYR A 33 23.13 -2.72 -1.99
CA TYR A 33 23.64 -3.61 -3.04
C TYR A 33 24.18 -2.89 -4.29
N LYS A 34 23.88 -1.59 -4.44
CA LYS A 34 24.39 -0.68 -5.48
C LYS A 34 24.28 -1.32 -6.87
N ASP A 35 25.38 -1.31 -7.62
CA ASP A 35 25.50 -1.82 -9.00
C ASP A 35 24.96 -3.25 -9.17
N GLU A 36 25.04 -4.12 -8.16
CA GLU A 36 24.53 -5.49 -8.26
C GLU A 36 23.00 -5.50 -8.35
N MET A 37 22.31 -4.62 -7.62
CA MET A 37 20.85 -4.47 -7.72
C MET A 37 20.44 -3.77 -9.01
N GLU A 38 21.20 -2.76 -9.43
CA GLU A 38 20.95 -2.07 -10.71
C GLU A 38 21.02 -3.03 -11.91
N LYS A 39 21.99 -3.96 -11.91
CA LYS A 39 22.10 -5.01 -12.95
C LYS A 39 20.82 -5.85 -13.05
N VAL A 40 20.19 -6.17 -11.92
CA VAL A 40 18.93 -6.92 -11.89
C VAL A 40 17.81 -6.08 -12.46
N MET A 41 17.71 -4.80 -12.05
CA MET A 41 16.68 -3.90 -12.56
C MET A 41 16.76 -3.71 -14.08
N VAL A 42 17.98 -3.54 -14.61
CA VAL A 42 18.24 -3.42 -16.06
C VAL A 42 17.94 -4.72 -16.81
N LYS A 43 18.16 -5.89 -16.16
CA LYS A 43 17.87 -7.20 -16.75
C LYS A 43 16.36 -7.46 -16.91
N TYR A 44 15.52 -6.85 -16.06
CA TYR A 44 14.06 -7.06 -16.05
C TYR A 44 13.28 -5.74 -16.19
N PRO A 45 13.40 -5.03 -17.33
CA PRO A 45 12.72 -3.76 -17.56
C PRO A 45 11.19 -3.89 -17.56
N GLU A 46 10.64 -5.09 -17.77
CA GLU A 46 9.20 -5.34 -17.65
C GLU A 46 8.64 -5.08 -16.24
N TYR A 47 9.47 -5.17 -15.20
CA TYR A 47 9.08 -4.96 -13.80
C TYR A 47 9.62 -3.66 -13.22
N PHE A 48 10.80 -3.21 -13.68
CA PHE A 48 11.48 -2.04 -13.12
C PHE A 48 11.54 -0.83 -14.07
N GLY A 49 10.92 -0.94 -15.25
CA GLY A 49 10.87 0.11 -16.27
C GLY A 49 12.24 0.42 -16.89
N ASP A 50 12.35 1.61 -17.46
CA ASP A 50 13.58 2.10 -18.12
C ASP A 50 14.60 2.63 -17.09
N PHE A 51 14.92 1.83 -16.07
CA PHE A 51 15.91 2.21 -15.06
C PHE A 51 17.26 2.49 -15.72
N VAL A 52 17.86 3.63 -15.38
CA VAL A 52 19.15 4.06 -15.93
C VAL A 52 20.25 3.71 -14.93
N PRO A 53 21.13 2.74 -15.22
CA PRO A 53 22.23 2.40 -14.33
C PRO A 53 23.17 3.59 -14.09
N GLY A 54 23.64 3.74 -12.86
CA GLY A 54 24.43 4.88 -12.39
C GLY A 54 23.65 6.19 -12.21
N SER A 55 22.32 6.17 -12.30
CA SER A 55 21.49 7.38 -12.08
C SER A 55 21.41 7.82 -10.61
N ILE A 56 21.79 6.94 -9.68
CA ILE A 56 21.81 7.23 -8.24
C ILE A 56 23.25 7.49 -7.81
N ASP A 57 23.51 8.67 -7.26
CA ASP A 57 24.77 8.94 -6.57
C ASP A 57 24.74 8.28 -5.18
N TYR A 58 25.26 7.05 -5.08
CA TYR A 58 25.32 6.32 -3.82
C TYR A 58 26.28 6.95 -2.79
N SER A 59 27.20 7.82 -3.21
CA SER A 59 28.19 8.41 -2.31
C SER A 59 27.56 9.33 -1.26
N GLN A 60 26.39 9.89 -1.55
CA GLN A 60 25.67 10.78 -0.63
C GLN A 60 25.02 10.05 0.56
N TYR A 61 24.91 8.72 0.52
CA TYR A 61 24.20 7.92 1.53
C TYR A 61 25.13 7.20 2.52
N GLY A 62 26.44 7.33 2.40
CA GLY A 62 27.40 6.73 3.33
C GLY A 62 27.23 5.21 3.47
N ASP A 63 27.03 4.76 4.71
CA ASP A 63 26.75 3.36 5.06
C ASP A 63 25.24 3.00 5.04
N GLY A 64 24.39 3.94 4.62
CA GLY A 64 22.94 3.81 4.55
C GLY A 64 22.19 4.23 5.81
N TYR A 65 22.87 4.39 6.95
CA TYR A 65 22.26 4.89 8.18
C TYR A 65 22.15 6.42 8.15
N CYS A 66 21.13 6.95 8.82
CA CYS A 66 20.92 8.37 8.91
C CYS A 66 20.33 8.77 10.28
N SER A 67 20.24 10.07 10.51
CA SER A 67 19.56 10.66 11.67
C SER A 67 18.80 11.88 11.18
N LEU A 68 17.79 11.64 10.34
CA LEU A 68 16.96 12.69 9.76
C LEU A 68 15.70 12.86 10.59
N SER A 69 15.24 14.10 10.72
CA SER A 69 14.02 14.44 11.44
C SER A 69 13.28 15.53 10.68
N GLU A 70 12.00 15.29 10.39
CA GLU A 70 11.17 16.18 9.57
C GLU A 70 9.76 16.29 10.15
N LYS A 71 9.33 17.53 10.37
CA LYS A 71 7.96 17.82 10.82
C LYS A 71 7.01 17.81 9.63
N ASP A 72 5.92 17.06 9.73
CA ASP A 72 4.94 16.96 8.65
C ASP A 72 3.82 18.02 8.78
N ALA A 73 2.93 18.07 7.78
CA ALA A 73 1.85 19.04 7.71
C ALA A 73 0.78 18.87 8.81
N TRP A 74 0.71 17.69 9.43
CA TRP A 74 -0.19 17.40 10.55
C TRP A 74 0.45 17.74 11.90
N GLY A 75 1.75 17.99 11.91
CA GLY A 75 2.47 18.62 13.00
C GLY A 75 3.19 17.67 13.94
N TYR A 76 3.24 16.38 13.63
CA TYR A 76 4.14 15.44 14.29
C TYR A 76 5.47 15.31 13.52
N THR A 77 6.49 14.77 14.17
CA THR A 77 7.86 14.69 13.66
C THR A 77 8.18 13.26 13.23
N TRP A 78 8.57 13.07 11.98
CA TRP A 78 9.12 11.81 11.48
C TRP A 78 10.60 11.73 11.76
N ASN A 79 11.07 10.59 12.26
CA ASN A 79 12.48 10.31 12.49
C ASN A 79 12.91 9.09 11.70
N TYR A 80 14.03 9.21 10.99
CA TYR A 80 14.56 8.17 10.11
C TYR A 80 15.96 7.78 10.56
N SER A 81 16.17 6.47 10.69
CA SER A 81 17.45 5.86 11.06
C SER A 81 18.18 5.20 9.87
N VAL A 82 17.47 4.95 8.77
CA VAL A 82 17.99 4.32 7.55
C VAL A 82 17.41 5.05 6.34
N HIS A 83 18.27 5.43 5.39
CA HIS A 83 17.83 6.03 4.14
C HIS A 83 16.96 5.06 3.34
N GLY A 84 15.80 5.53 2.86
CA GLY A 84 14.94 4.74 2.00
C GLY A 84 14.02 3.75 2.71
N LEU A 85 14.01 3.73 4.05
CA LEU A 85 13.02 3.04 4.85
C LEU A 85 12.09 4.03 5.55
N GLU A 86 10.91 3.53 5.92
CA GLU A 86 9.92 4.31 6.66
C GLU A 86 10.42 4.63 8.07
N GLY A 87 10.11 5.83 8.54
CA GLY A 87 10.51 6.32 9.86
C GLY A 87 9.53 5.97 10.97
N PHE A 88 9.79 6.49 12.16
CA PHE A 88 8.85 6.49 13.28
C PHE A 88 8.52 7.91 13.71
N VAL A 89 7.36 8.08 14.34
CA VAL A 89 6.84 9.41 14.68
C VAL A 89 7.09 9.74 16.16
N THR A 90 7.45 11.00 16.43
CA THR A 90 7.51 11.64 17.76
C THR A 90 6.74 12.97 17.75
N ASP A 91 6.69 13.65 18.90
CA ASP A 91 6.06 14.98 19.06
C ASP A 91 4.57 15.02 18.66
N HIS A 92 3.79 14.10 19.21
CA HIS A 92 2.36 13.92 18.94
C HIS A 92 1.53 15.18 19.28
N PRO A 93 0.93 15.89 18.30
CA PRO A 93 0.21 17.15 18.54
C PRO A 93 -0.97 17.06 19.49
N LEU A 94 -1.58 15.87 19.59
CA LEU A 94 -2.75 15.56 20.39
C LEU A 94 -2.43 14.49 21.45
N ASP A 95 -1.23 14.53 22.03
CA ASP A 95 -0.83 13.75 23.22
C ASP A 95 -1.74 13.97 24.45
N SER A 96 -2.58 15.00 24.43
CA SER A 96 -3.61 15.32 25.42
C SER A 96 -4.85 15.88 24.72
N TRP A 97 -6.03 15.49 25.21
CA TRP A 97 -7.32 15.96 24.68
C TRP A 97 -7.60 17.45 24.91
N ASP A 98 -6.89 18.11 25.83
CA ASP A 98 -7.02 19.57 26.03
C ASP A 98 -6.50 20.37 24.83
N LYS A 99 -5.70 19.74 23.96
CA LYS A 99 -5.15 20.37 22.75
C LYS A 99 -6.13 20.33 21.56
N LEU A 100 -7.12 19.44 21.58
CA LEU A 100 -8.02 19.19 20.44
C LEU A 100 -8.76 20.46 20.00
N ASP A 101 -9.33 21.21 20.95
CA ASP A 101 -10.15 22.41 20.69
C ASP A 101 -9.38 23.52 19.94
N THR A 102 -8.04 23.51 20.06
CA THR A 102 -7.15 24.50 19.43
C THR A 102 -6.37 23.94 18.25
N TYR A 103 -6.44 22.63 18.01
CA TYR A 103 -5.73 21.98 16.92
C TYR A 103 -6.44 22.25 15.59
N THR A 104 -5.64 22.53 14.56
CA THR A 104 -6.14 22.73 13.19
C THR A 104 -5.38 21.77 12.27
N PRO A 105 -6.07 20.84 11.58
CA PRO A 105 -5.43 19.96 10.62
C PRO A 105 -5.00 20.76 9.39
N PRO A 106 -4.03 20.27 8.60
CA PRO A 106 -3.70 20.90 7.32
C PRO A 106 -4.90 20.86 6.37
N ASP A 107 -5.05 21.86 5.51
CA ASP A 107 -6.02 21.77 4.41
C ASP A 107 -5.49 20.83 3.33
N SER A 108 -6.06 19.62 3.26
CA SER A 108 -5.62 18.58 2.32
C SER A 108 -5.98 18.86 0.86
N ASN A 109 -6.67 19.97 0.55
CA ASN A 109 -6.71 20.50 -0.82
C ASN A 109 -5.41 21.18 -1.24
N ILE A 110 -4.64 21.70 -0.28
CA ILE A 110 -3.46 22.51 -0.54
C ILE A 110 -2.20 21.71 -0.24
N TRP A 111 -2.12 21.11 0.95
CA TRP A 111 -0.89 20.52 1.46
C TRP A 111 -0.88 19.00 1.34
N ARG A 112 0.28 18.47 0.97
CA ARG A 112 0.58 17.05 1.16
C ARG A 112 1.12 16.86 2.57
N ASP A 113 0.98 15.66 3.11
CA ASP A 113 1.36 15.36 4.48
C ASP A 113 2.85 15.58 4.73
N ARG A 114 3.73 14.93 3.97
CA ARG A 114 5.19 15.06 4.10
C ARG A 114 5.77 16.24 3.32
N GLY A 115 5.01 17.33 3.25
CA GLY A 115 5.44 18.59 2.64
C GLY A 115 5.19 18.71 1.14
N GLY A 116 5.25 19.96 0.68
CA GLY A 116 4.85 20.34 -0.68
C GLY A 116 3.35 20.53 -0.83
N LYS A 117 2.95 21.09 -1.97
CA LYS A 117 1.54 21.37 -2.29
C LYS A 117 1.00 20.43 -3.35
N TYR A 118 -0.30 20.17 -3.31
CA TYR A 118 -0.99 19.59 -4.44
C TYR A 118 -1.10 20.60 -5.58
N ASP A 119 -0.97 20.09 -6.80
CA ASP A 119 -1.33 20.80 -8.03
C ASP A 119 -2.39 19.94 -8.72
N TRP A 120 -3.65 20.13 -8.29
CA TRP A 120 -4.76 19.28 -8.70
C TRP A 120 -5.08 19.39 -10.19
N ASP A 121 -4.89 20.56 -10.79
CA ASP A 121 -5.08 20.77 -12.23
C ASP A 121 -4.04 19.96 -13.03
N LYS A 122 -2.76 20.03 -12.62
CA LYS A 122 -1.71 19.21 -13.23
C LYS A 122 -1.96 17.71 -13.03
N ILE A 123 -2.35 17.30 -11.83
CA ILE A 123 -2.68 15.88 -11.55
C ILE A 123 -3.80 15.41 -12.47
N LYS A 124 -4.90 16.17 -12.56
CA LYS A 124 -6.04 15.85 -13.42
C LYS A 124 -5.62 15.72 -14.89
N GLU A 125 -4.81 16.64 -15.38
CA GLU A 125 -4.32 16.59 -16.76
C GLU A 125 -3.38 15.40 -16.99
N THR A 126 -2.49 15.08 -16.04
CA THR A 126 -1.65 13.88 -16.10
C THR A 126 -2.48 12.60 -16.14
N MET A 127 -3.50 12.48 -15.29
CA MET A 127 -4.38 11.30 -15.29
C MET A 127 -5.16 11.18 -16.61
N ARG A 128 -5.65 12.30 -17.16
CA ARG A 128 -6.31 12.31 -18.46
C ARG A 128 -5.40 11.76 -19.56
N LYS A 129 -4.17 12.30 -19.69
CA LYS A 129 -3.18 11.85 -20.68
C LYS A 129 -2.82 10.37 -20.52
N ARG A 130 -2.60 9.91 -19.29
CA ARG A 130 -2.28 8.50 -19.00
C ARG A 130 -3.39 7.55 -19.46
N ARG A 131 -4.65 7.86 -19.10
CA ARG A 131 -5.79 7.04 -19.55
C ARG A 131 -5.93 7.00 -21.06
N GLU A 132 -5.80 8.14 -21.73
CA GLU A 132 -5.88 8.23 -23.20
C GLU A 132 -4.79 7.40 -23.88
N SER A 133 -3.61 7.27 -23.25
CA SER A 133 -2.52 6.42 -23.70
C SER A 133 -2.65 4.95 -23.26
N GLY A 134 -3.77 4.53 -22.66
CA GLY A 134 -3.97 3.15 -22.22
C GLY A 134 -3.14 2.74 -21.00
N ILE A 135 -2.67 3.71 -20.21
CA ILE A 135 -1.89 3.50 -18.98
C ILE A 135 -2.83 3.61 -17.78
N LEU A 136 -2.69 2.70 -16.82
CA LEU A 136 -3.49 2.70 -15.59
C LEU A 136 -3.27 4.01 -14.80
N THR A 137 -4.36 4.54 -14.25
CA THR A 137 -4.33 5.70 -13.37
C THR A 137 -4.77 5.33 -11.96
N ALA A 138 -3.97 5.74 -10.99
CA ALA A 138 -4.28 5.56 -9.58
C ALA A 138 -4.23 6.92 -8.86
N GLY A 139 -5.17 7.13 -7.96
CA GLY A 139 -5.09 8.12 -6.89
C GLY A 139 -4.94 7.39 -5.56
N GLY A 140 -4.47 8.07 -4.52
CA GLY A 140 -4.27 7.41 -3.23
C GLY A 140 -4.31 8.38 -2.06
N LEU A 141 -4.74 7.87 -0.91
CA LEU A 141 -4.44 8.50 0.37
C LEU A 141 -3.00 8.18 0.75
N VAL A 142 -2.45 8.94 1.70
CA VAL A 142 -1.13 8.63 2.25
C VAL A 142 -1.16 7.28 2.98
N HIS A 143 -0.01 6.61 3.08
CA HIS A 143 0.14 5.48 3.97
C HIS A 143 -0.14 5.90 5.42
N GLY A 144 -1.09 5.24 6.06
CA GLY A 144 -1.56 5.60 7.40
C GLY A 144 -2.50 6.79 7.40
N PHE A 145 -3.51 6.74 6.54
CA PHE A 145 -4.49 7.81 6.38
C PHE A 145 -5.45 7.96 7.56
N LEU A 146 -5.64 6.91 8.38
CA LEU A 146 -6.59 6.91 9.50
C LEU A 146 -6.06 6.25 10.77
N PHE A 147 -5.93 4.92 10.84
CA PHE A 147 -5.57 4.24 12.09
C PHE A 147 -4.16 4.61 12.54
N LEU A 148 -3.18 4.51 11.65
CA LEU A 148 -1.84 5.02 11.89
C LEU A 148 -1.84 6.54 12.10
N ARG A 149 -2.70 7.31 11.39
CA ARG A 149 -2.84 8.76 11.65
C ARG A 149 -3.21 9.06 13.08
N LEU A 150 -4.18 8.33 13.61
CA LEU A 150 -4.61 8.44 15.00
C LEU A 150 -3.43 8.15 15.93
N GLN A 151 -2.63 7.11 15.65
CA GLN A 151 -1.43 6.81 16.43
C GLN A 151 -0.41 7.94 16.35
N TYR A 152 -0.19 8.53 15.17
CA TYR A 152 0.76 9.62 14.98
C TYR A 152 0.34 10.91 15.68
N LEU A 153 -0.97 11.16 15.80
CA LEU A 153 -1.50 12.35 16.47
C LEU A 153 -1.58 12.19 17.98
N ARG A 154 -1.94 11.00 18.46
CA ARG A 154 -2.22 10.71 19.88
C ARG A 154 -1.03 10.13 20.63
N GLY A 155 -0.15 9.43 19.92
CA GLY A 155 0.72 8.41 20.50
C GLY A 155 -0.01 7.07 20.60
N PHE A 156 0.72 5.97 20.41
CA PHE A 156 0.15 4.61 20.38
C PHE A 156 -0.60 4.26 21.67
N GLU A 157 0.05 4.43 22.84
CA GLU A 157 -0.55 4.08 24.13
C GLU A 157 -1.83 4.87 24.41
N ASN A 158 -1.80 6.19 24.22
CA ASN A 158 -2.97 7.05 24.38
C ASN A 158 -4.13 6.59 23.49
N LEU A 159 -3.87 6.32 22.20
CA LEU A 159 -4.91 5.84 21.30
C LEU A 159 -5.52 4.51 21.78
N MET A 160 -4.69 3.58 22.24
CA MET A 160 -5.18 2.29 22.74
C MET A 160 -6.09 2.48 23.97
N TYR A 161 -5.73 3.37 24.91
CA TYR A 161 -6.60 3.73 26.03
C TYR A 161 -7.87 4.44 25.56
N ASP A 162 -7.78 5.41 24.65
CA ASP A 162 -8.94 6.14 24.11
C ASP A 162 -9.96 5.18 23.46
N MET A 163 -9.48 4.18 22.72
CA MET A 163 -10.33 3.17 22.08
C MET A 163 -10.96 2.20 23.10
N TYR A 164 -10.22 1.83 24.14
CA TYR A 164 -10.69 0.92 25.18
C TYR A 164 -11.70 1.59 26.14
N ASP A 165 -11.42 2.82 26.56
CA ASP A 165 -12.25 3.62 27.46
C ASP A 165 -13.43 4.31 26.74
N GLU A 166 -13.51 4.14 25.42
CA GLU A 166 -14.53 4.72 24.56
C GLU A 166 -14.60 6.26 24.58
N GLU A 167 -13.43 6.90 24.61
CA GLU A 167 -13.32 8.35 24.74
C GLU A 167 -14.09 9.10 23.63
N PRO A 168 -15.12 9.89 23.96
CA PRO A 168 -15.96 10.56 22.97
C PRO A 168 -15.20 11.46 21.99
N LYS A 169 -14.14 12.15 22.45
CA LYS A 169 -13.33 13.04 21.61
C LYS A 169 -12.59 12.31 20.49
N LEU A 170 -12.40 11.00 20.60
CA LEU A 170 -11.81 10.20 19.53
C LEU A 170 -12.68 10.23 18.27
N PHE A 171 -14.01 10.23 18.41
CA PHE A 171 -14.92 10.33 17.27
C PHE A 171 -14.84 11.70 16.58
N GLU A 172 -14.66 12.78 17.35
CA GLU A 172 -14.43 14.12 16.80
C GLU A 172 -13.13 14.19 15.99
N LEU A 173 -12.07 13.53 16.49
CA LEU A 173 -10.80 13.42 15.77
C LEU A 173 -10.93 12.59 14.49
N ILE A 174 -11.64 11.45 14.53
CA ILE A 174 -11.91 10.64 13.33
C ILE A 174 -12.68 11.44 12.29
N GLU A 175 -13.71 12.20 12.70
CA GLU A 175 -14.47 13.05 11.79
C GLU A 175 -13.60 14.16 11.18
N MET A 176 -12.69 14.75 11.96
CA MET A 176 -11.72 15.72 11.48
C MET A 176 -10.83 15.14 10.38
N ILE A 177 -10.28 13.93 10.61
CA ILE A 177 -9.43 13.22 9.65
C ILE A 177 -10.23 12.84 8.39
N ASP A 178 -11.43 12.29 8.55
CA ASP A 178 -12.32 11.93 7.45
C ASP A 178 -12.60 13.11 6.52
N ARG A 179 -12.86 14.29 7.09
CA ARG A 179 -13.13 15.50 6.31
C ARG A 179 -11.97 15.84 5.40
N GLU A 180 -10.74 15.72 5.89
CA GLU A 180 -9.53 16.01 5.12
C GLU A 180 -9.26 14.90 4.08
N ASN A 181 -9.40 13.63 4.45
CA ASN A 181 -9.27 12.50 3.53
C ASN A 181 -10.28 12.58 2.37
N LEU A 182 -11.54 12.92 2.67
CA LEU A 182 -12.58 13.04 1.64
C LEU A 182 -12.32 14.19 0.66
N LYS A 183 -11.57 15.23 1.02
CA LYS A 183 -11.14 16.25 0.04
C LYS A 183 -10.20 15.63 -1.01
N ILE A 184 -9.20 14.86 -0.57
CA ILE A 184 -8.26 14.16 -1.45
C ILE A 184 -9.01 13.17 -2.36
N VAL A 185 -9.89 12.34 -1.78
CA VAL A 185 -10.70 11.36 -2.52
C VAL A 185 -11.55 12.08 -3.59
N LYS A 186 -12.24 13.17 -3.24
CA LYS A 186 -13.04 13.97 -4.20
C LYS A 186 -12.19 14.52 -5.35
N ASN A 187 -10.97 14.95 -5.09
CA ASN A 187 -10.09 15.44 -6.16
C ASN A 187 -9.65 14.33 -7.12
N TYR A 188 -9.31 13.14 -6.61
CA TYR A 188 -9.01 11.99 -7.46
C TYR A 188 -10.24 11.47 -8.22
N CYS A 189 -11.40 11.51 -7.59
CA CYS A 189 -12.70 11.29 -8.21
C CYS A 189 -12.93 12.24 -9.40
N ASN A 190 -12.68 13.54 -9.22
CA ASN A 190 -12.75 14.54 -10.29
C ASN A 190 -11.69 14.34 -11.40
N ALA A 191 -10.55 13.74 -11.05
CA ALA A 191 -9.51 13.35 -12.01
C ALA A 191 -9.85 12.06 -12.78
N LYS A 192 -10.89 11.33 -12.36
CA LYS A 192 -11.35 10.07 -12.96
C LYS A 192 -10.22 9.04 -13.03
N VAL A 193 -9.56 8.82 -11.90
CA VAL A 193 -8.58 7.72 -11.79
C VAL A 193 -9.29 6.37 -11.94
N ASP A 194 -8.56 5.32 -12.31
CA ASP A 194 -9.12 3.97 -12.43
C ASP A 194 -9.23 3.29 -11.05
N VAL A 195 -8.26 3.56 -10.17
CA VAL A 195 -8.14 2.96 -8.83
C VAL A 195 -7.88 4.04 -7.79
N MET A 196 -8.53 3.92 -6.63
CA MET A 196 -8.24 4.68 -5.41
C MET A 196 -7.54 3.76 -4.40
N GLU A 197 -6.31 4.10 -4.05
CA GLU A 197 -5.48 3.35 -3.11
C GLU A 197 -5.65 3.90 -1.69
N ILE A 198 -5.85 3.00 -0.73
CA ILE A 198 -6.15 3.29 0.67
C ILE A 198 -5.17 2.48 1.54
N PRO A 199 -3.92 2.93 1.70
CA PRO A 199 -2.91 2.18 2.43
C PRO A 199 -2.96 2.44 3.95
N GLU A 200 -3.04 1.36 4.74
CA GLU A 200 -3.16 1.38 6.20
C GLU A 200 -2.67 0.07 6.81
N ASP A 201 -1.91 0.09 7.91
CA ASP A 201 -1.49 -1.16 8.57
C ASP A 201 -2.34 -1.46 9.80
N LEU A 202 -3.15 -2.52 9.70
CA LEU A 202 -4.01 -3.01 10.77
C LEU A 202 -3.49 -4.29 11.43
N GLY A 203 -2.48 -4.93 10.82
CA GLY A 203 -1.95 -6.23 11.24
C GLY A 203 -0.62 -6.13 11.98
N ALA A 204 -0.40 -7.09 12.87
CA ALA A 204 0.90 -7.51 13.40
C ALA A 204 1.25 -8.91 12.83
N GLU A 205 2.36 -9.53 13.26
CA GLU A 205 2.81 -10.83 12.69
C GLU A 205 1.79 -11.97 12.89
N HIS A 206 1.01 -11.97 13.98
CA HIS A 206 0.12 -13.09 14.34
C HIS A 206 -1.31 -12.69 14.71
N SER A 207 -1.62 -11.40 14.70
CA SER A 207 -2.94 -10.88 15.06
C SER A 207 -3.14 -9.51 14.41
N MET A 208 -4.38 -9.01 14.46
CA MET A 208 -4.59 -7.58 14.27
C MET A 208 -4.01 -6.77 15.45
N VAL A 209 -3.75 -5.48 15.22
CA VAL A 209 -3.34 -4.51 16.26
C VAL A 209 -4.52 -4.13 17.14
N ILE A 210 -5.72 -4.02 16.57
CA ILE A 210 -6.98 -3.75 17.27
C ILE A 210 -7.96 -4.90 17.09
N SER A 211 -8.91 -5.07 18.00
CA SER A 211 -9.94 -6.11 17.86
C SER A 211 -10.83 -5.84 16.65
N ARG A 212 -11.44 -6.89 16.10
CA ARG A 212 -12.46 -6.76 15.04
C ARG A 212 -13.62 -5.83 15.45
N GLU A 213 -14.03 -5.86 16.71
CA GLU A 213 -15.04 -4.94 17.27
C GLU A 213 -14.58 -3.48 17.23
N MET A 214 -13.33 -3.22 17.63
CA MET A 214 -12.75 -1.88 17.53
C MET A 214 -12.61 -1.41 16.08
N PHE A 215 -12.26 -2.31 15.15
CA PHE A 215 -12.27 -2.00 13.72
C PHE A 215 -13.67 -1.55 13.26
N HIS A 216 -14.71 -2.32 13.57
CA HIS A 216 -16.10 -1.96 13.24
C HIS A 216 -16.54 -0.62 13.83
N LYS A 217 -16.11 -0.32 15.06
CA LYS A 217 -16.51 0.89 15.78
C LYS A 217 -15.79 2.15 15.30
N TYR A 218 -14.47 2.08 15.10
CA TYR A 218 -13.64 3.27 14.91
C TYR A 218 -13.10 3.44 13.48
N ILE A 219 -12.92 2.36 12.72
CA ILE A 219 -12.19 2.39 11.44
C ILE A 219 -13.12 2.17 10.25
N GLU A 220 -13.96 1.14 10.32
CA GLU A 220 -14.88 0.75 9.25
C GLU A 220 -15.76 1.90 8.73
N PRO A 221 -16.35 2.76 9.59
CA PRO A 221 -17.23 3.84 9.12
C PRO A 221 -16.54 4.79 8.15
N SER A 222 -15.26 5.12 8.41
CA SER A 222 -14.43 5.96 7.55
C SER A 222 -14.14 5.29 6.21
N TYR A 223 -13.82 4.00 6.23
CA TYR A 223 -13.58 3.25 5.00
C TYR A 223 -14.84 3.24 4.13
N ARG A 224 -16.01 3.04 4.74
CA ARG A 224 -17.30 3.05 4.05
C ARG A 224 -17.62 4.39 3.40
N LYS A 225 -17.26 5.52 4.03
CA LYS A 225 -17.40 6.86 3.42
C LYS A 225 -16.56 6.98 2.15
N ILE A 226 -15.32 6.48 2.18
CA ILE A 226 -14.39 6.53 1.04
C ILE A 226 -14.88 5.61 -0.09
N THR A 227 -15.16 4.34 0.22
CA THR A 227 -15.57 3.36 -0.80
C THR A 227 -16.90 3.74 -1.45
N SER A 228 -17.84 4.28 -0.68
CA SER A 228 -19.13 4.76 -1.23
C SER A 228 -18.91 5.88 -2.25
N LEU A 229 -18.07 6.87 -1.93
CA LEU A 229 -17.77 7.98 -2.84
C LEU A 229 -17.05 7.49 -4.12
N CYS A 230 -16.07 6.59 -4.00
CA CYS A 230 -15.39 6.00 -5.15
C CYS A 230 -16.37 5.21 -6.05
N LYS A 231 -17.27 4.44 -5.43
CA LYS A 231 -18.29 3.65 -6.13
C LYS A 231 -19.26 4.53 -6.92
N GLU A 232 -19.69 5.66 -6.36
CA GLU A 232 -20.53 6.63 -7.09
C GLU A 232 -19.87 7.16 -8.37
N HIS A 233 -18.55 7.07 -8.47
CA HIS A 233 -17.77 7.53 -9.62
C HIS A 233 -17.19 6.38 -10.47
N ASN A 234 -17.57 5.13 -10.20
CA ASN A 234 -17.06 3.93 -10.87
C ASN A 234 -15.53 3.79 -10.78
N ILE A 235 -14.97 4.13 -9.62
CA ILE A 235 -13.55 3.99 -9.32
C ILE A 235 -13.37 2.75 -8.45
N LEU A 236 -12.45 1.87 -8.83
CA LEU A 236 -12.11 0.70 -8.03
C LEU A 236 -11.37 1.14 -6.75
N THR A 237 -11.62 0.48 -5.64
CA THR A 237 -10.92 0.73 -4.38
C THR A 237 -9.97 -0.39 -4.05
N MET A 238 -8.76 -0.02 -3.63
CA MET A 238 -7.70 -0.95 -3.25
C MET A 238 -7.21 -0.61 -1.85
N ILE A 239 -7.28 -1.56 -0.94
CA ILE A 239 -6.69 -1.44 0.38
C ILE A 239 -5.38 -2.21 0.47
N HIS A 240 -4.36 -1.57 1.03
CA HIS A 240 -3.13 -2.20 1.48
C HIS A 240 -3.12 -2.25 3.01
N SER A 241 -2.69 -3.38 3.57
CA SER A 241 -2.31 -3.52 4.98
C SER A 241 -1.26 -4.59 5.14
N ASP A 242 -0.15 -4.23 5.80
CA ASP A 242 0.81 -5.20 6.30
C ASP A 242 0.25 -5.97 7.52
N GLY A 243 0.86 -7.12 7.79
CA GLY A 243 0.54 -8.00 8.89
C GLY A 243 -0.66 -8.92 8.68
N TYR A 244 -1.08 -9.55 9.77
CA TYR A 244 -2.22 -10.46 9.84
C TYR A 244 -3.53 -9.67 9.89
N ILE A 245 -4.36 -9.87 8.86
CA ILE A 245 -5.67 -9.21 8.70
C ILE A 245 -6.79 -10.20 8.36
N VAL A 246 -6.53 -11.52 8.47
CA VAL A 246 -7.48 -12.58 8.11
C VAL A 246 -8.85 -12.38 8.76
N ASP A 247 -8.86 -11.90 10.01
CA ASP A 247 -10.07 -11.75 10.83
C ASP A 247 -11.05 -10.70 10.27
N ILE A 248 -10.58 -9.76 9.43
CA ILE A 248 -11.39 -8.69 8.83
C ILE A 248 -11.48 -8.77 7.30
N LEU A 249 -10.92 -9.79 6.66
CA LEU A 249 -10.94 -9.90 5.20
C LEU A 249 -12.37 -9.87 4.61
N GLU A 250 -13.33 -10.50 5.29
CA GLU A 250 -14.75 -10.44 4.89
C GLU A 250 -15.36 -9.06 5.11
N ASP A 251 -14.94 -8.35 6.15
CA ASP A 251 -15.42 -7.01 6.46
C ASP A 251 -14.92 -6.00 5.43
N LEU A 252 -13.65 -6.11 5.02
CA LEU A 252 -13.07 -5.27 3.96
C LEU A 252 -13.85 -5.43 2.64
N MET A 253 -14.27 -6.65 2.29
CA MET A 253 -15.16 -6.87 1.15
C MET A 253 -16.55 -6.25 1.39
N ALA A 254 -17.12 -6.40 2.59
CA ALA A 254 -18.44 -5.85 2.94
C ALA A 254 -18.47 -4.31 2.97
N VAL A 255 -17.34 -3.67 3.21
CA VAL A 255 -17.15 -2.22 3.11
C VAL A 255 -17.10 -1.75 1.65
N GLY A 256 -16.81 -2.66 0.72
CA GLY A 256 -16.82 -2.40 -0.71
C GLY A 256 -15.45 -2.26 -1.34
N MET A 257 -14.41 -2.86 -0.76
CA MET A 257 -13.09 -2.94 -1.39
C MET A 257 -13.15 -3.87 -2.61
N ASP A 258 -12.66 -3.39 -3.76
CA ASP A 258 -12.59 -4.17 -5.00
C ASP A 258 -11.30 -4.98 -5.10
N ILE A 259 -10.24 -4.50 -4.43
CA ILE A 259 -8.92 -5.09 -4.40
C ILE A 259 -8.40 -5.06 -2.95
N ILE A 260 -7.92 -6.20 -2.47
CA ILE A 260 -7.30 -6.31 -1.14
C ILE A 260 -5.86 -6.76 -1.32
N ASN A 261 -4.93 -6.10 -0.64
CA ASN A 261 -3.51 -6.40 -0.65
C ASN A 261 -3.05 -6.97 0.71
N PRO A 262 -3.18 -8.30 0.91
CA PRO A 262 -2.62 -9.00 2.07
C PRO A 262 -1.21 -9.51 1.80
N GLN A 263 -0.43 -9.68 2.87
CA GLN A 263 0.81 -10.45 2.87
C GLN A 263 0.53 -11.95 2.78
N ASP A 264 1.19 -12.63 1.85
CA ASP A 264 1.04 -14.05 1.51
C ASP A 264 1.15 -15.01 2.71
N LEU A 265 2.33 -15.14 3.30
CA LEU A 265 2.68 -16.13 4.32
C LEU A 265 2.14 -15.76 5.69
N VAL A 266 2.02 -14.45 5.98
CA VAL A 266 1.49 -13.95 7.25
C VAL A 266 -0.01 -14.24 7.36
N ASN A 267 -0.76 -14.06 6.27
CA ASN A 267 -2.20 -14.35 6.25
C ASN A 267 -2.49 -15.82 5.88
N GLY A 268 -1.54 -16.50 5.26
CA GLY A 268 -1.62 -17.87 4.79
C GLY A 268 -2.42 -17.99 3.50
N VAL A 269 -1.78 -18.48 2.44
CA VAL A 269 -2.37 -18.64 1.10
C VAL A 269 -3.69 -19.44 1.14
N ASP A 270 -3.79 -20.48 1.97
CA ASP A 270 -5.01 -21.27 2.12
C ASP A 270 -6.19 -20.46 2.71
N ASN A 271 -5.92 -19.55 3.66
CA ASN A 271 -6.95 -18.65 4.18
C ASN A 271 -7.39 -17.65 3.11
N LEU A 272 -6.42 -17.05 2.40
CA LEU A 272 -6.70 -16.12 1.30
C LEU A 272 -7.52 -16.79 0.20
N LYS A 273 -7.18 -18.03 -0.17
CA LYS A 273 -7.96 -18.85 -1.11
C LYS A 273 -9.39 -19.06 -0.61
N ARG A 274 -9.56 -19.49 0.63
CA ARG A 274 -10.88 -19.79 1.21
C ARG A 274 -11.78 -18.55 1.28
N ILE A 275 -11.20 -17.41 1.65
CA ILE A 275 -11.96 -16.19 1.95
C ILE A 275 -12.16 -15.34 0.69
N LEU A 276 -11.08 -15.05 -0.06
CA LEU A 276 -11.03 -14.01 -1.09
C LEU A 276 -11.16 -14.52 -2.53
N LYS A 277 -10.63 -15.71 -2.85
CA LYS A 277 -10.52 -16.18 -4.23
C LYS A 277 -11.89 -16.17 -4.94
N GLY A 278 -11.92 -15.50 -6.10
CA GLY A 278 -13.13 -15.42 -6.93
C GLY A 278 -14.21 -14.47 -6.41
N LYS A 279 -13.96 -13.75 -5.29
CA LYS A 279 -14.89 -12.78 -4.70
C LYS A 279 -14.37 -11.34 -4.80
N VAL A 280 -13.06 -11.17 -4.64
CA VAL A 280 -12.36 -9.87 -4.72
C VAL A 280 -11.01 -10.07 -5.39
N CYS A 281 -10.47 -9.03 -6.03
CA CYS A 281 -9.12 -9.13 -6.56
C CYS A 281 -8.09 -9.14 -5.42
N ILE A 282 -7.18 -10.10 -5.46
CA ILE A 282 -6.10 -10.23 -4.50
C ILE A 282 -4.86 -9.59 -5.12
N ARG A 283 -4.38 -8.48 -4.55
CA ARG A 283 -3.03 -7.98 -4.82
C ARG A 283 -2.10 -8.65 -3.82
N LEU A 284 -1.60 -9.82 -4.14
CA LEU A 284 -0.81 -10.57 -3.17
C LEU A 284 0.55 -9.88 -2.96
N ASP A 285 0.85 -9.53 -1.72
CA ASP A 285 2.19 -9.08 -1.34
C ASP A 285 3.08 -10.30 -1.15
N VAL A 286 4.02 -10.48 -2.08
CA VAL A 286 4.96 -11.60 -2.04
C VAL A 286 5.91 -11.43 -0.87
N ASP A 287 6.18 -12.54 -0.19
CA ASP A 287 7.00 -12.61 1.00
C ASP A 287 8.27 -11.75 0.87
N ARG A 288 8.54 -11.02 1.94
CA ARG A 288 9.73 -10.17 2.12
C ARG A 288 10.52 -10.52 3.37
N SER A 289 10.20 -11.64 4.02
CA SER A 289 10.65 -11.95 5.39
C SER A 289 11.30 -13.31 5.54
N LYS A 290 10.75 -14.36 4.91
CA LYS A 290 11.08 -15.76 5.20
C LYS A 290 11.77 -16.43 4.02
N ILE A 291 11.11 -16.40 2.86
CA ILE A 291 11.53 -17.06 1.62
C ILE A 291 12.39 -16.12 0.79
N THR A 292 11.88 -15.01 0.28
CA THR A 292 12.64 -14.19 -0.68
C THR A 292 13.98 -13.66 -0.15
N PRO A 293 14.17 -13.33 1.15
CA PRO A 293 15.45 -12.82 1.61
C PRO A 293 16.52 -13.90 1.84
N ARG A 294 16.17 -15.20 1.87
CA ARG A 294 17.06 -16.27 2.36
C ARG A 294 17.01 -17.58 1.57
N ALA A 295 15.94 -17.82 0.83
CA ALA A 295 15.69 -19.08 0.17
C ALA A 295 16.44 -19.20 -1.16
N ASN A 296 16.58 -20.44 -1.62
CA ASN A 296 17.18 -20.71 -2.91
C ASN A 296 16.15 -20.55 -4.05
N ARG A 297 16.65 -20.58 -5.29
CA ARG A 297 15.83 -20.43 -6.50
C ARG A 297 14.62 -21.37 -6.56
N ASN A 298 14.76 -22.63 -6.14
CA ASN A 298 13.66 -23.59 -6.24
C ASN A 298 12.53 -23.23 -5.27
N GLU A 299 12.86 -22.87 -4.03
CA GLU A 299 11.88 -22.47 -3.01
C GLU A 299 11.09 -21.23 -3.44
N ILE A 300 11.75 -20.24 -4.05
CA ILE A 300 11.09 -19.06 -4.62
C ILE A 300 10.13 -19.46 -5.76
N PHE A 301 10.57 -20.34 -6.66
CA PHE A 301 9.71 -20.81 -7.75
C PHE A 301 8.51 -21.61 -7.25
N GLU A 302 8.70 -22.46 -6.24
CA GLU A 302 7.65 -23.25 -5.61
C GLU A 302 6.61 -22.35 -4.93
N LEU A 303 7.04 -21.31 -4.22
CA LEU A 303 6.15 -20.32 -3.62
C LEU A 303 5.28 -19.63 -4.68
N ILE A 304 5.91 -19.00 -5.67
CA ILE A 304 5.17 -18.25 -6.70
C ILE A 304 4.24 -19.18 -7.50
N GLU A 305 4.68 -20.40 -7.81
CA GLU A 305 3.83 -21.38 -8.48
C GLU A 305 2.61 -21.76 -7.65
N TYR A 306 2.80 -22.00 -6.35
CA TYR A 306 1.74 -22.31 -5.41
C TYR A 306 0.73 -21.16 -5.33
N GLU A 307 1.18 -19.93 -5.16
CA GLU A 307 0.31 -18.74 -5.10
C GLU A 307 -0.50 -18.55 -6.38
N VAL A 308 0.16 -18.68 -7.55
CA VAL A 308 -0.51 -18.55 -8.86
C VAL A 308 -1.60 -19.60 -9.03
N LYS A 309 -1.33 -20.86 -8.67
CA LYS A 309 -2.31 -21.95 -8.79
C LYS A 309 -3.44 -21.82 -7.78
N GLU A 310 -3.09 -21.49 -6.53
CA GLU A 310 -4.06 -21.48 -5.44
C GLU A 310 -4.95 -20.25 -5.47
N LEU A 311 -4.47 -19.09 -5.91
CA LEU A 311 -5.23 -17.83 -5.88
C LEU A 311 -5.71 -17.36 -7.25
N GLY A 312 -4.98 -17.69 -8.33
CA GLY A 312 -5.31 -17.25 -9.69
C GLY A 312 -6.50 -17.98 -10.33
N SER A 313 -6.99 -17.42 -11.45
CA SER A 313 -8.02 -18.02 -12.29
C SER A 313 -8.00 -17.47 -13.74
N PRO A 314 -8.58 -18.18 -14.73
CA PRO A 314 -8.73 -17.67 -16.10
C PRO A 314 -9.63 -16.44 -16.23
N LYS A 315 -10.42 -16.12 -15.19
CA LYS A 315 -11.22 -14.90 -15.14
C LYS A 315 -10.42 -13.71 -14.64
N GLY A 316 -9.25 -13.90 -14.06
CA GLY A 316 -8.51 -12.88 -13.31
C GLY A 316 -8.72 -13.00 -11.79
N GLY A 317 -8.50 -11.90 -11.08
CA GLY A 317 -8.66 -11.80 -9.62
C GLY A 317 -7.39 -12.01 -8.81
N LEU A 318 -6.22 -12.11 -9.46
CA LEU A 318 -4.91 -12.15 -8.80
C LEU A 318 -3.99 -11.15 -9.48
N GLU A 319 -3.29 -10.35 -8.70
CA GLU A 319 -2.13 -9.57 -9.09
C GLU A 319 -1.06 -9.68 -8.01
N PHE A 320 0.19 -9.40 -8.35
CA PHE A 320 1.29 -9.41 -7.39
C PHE A 320 1.82 -8.01 -7.15
N ILE A 321 2.17 -7.73 -5.90
CA ILE A 321 3.08 -6.66 -5.53
C ILE A 321 4.31 -7.27 -4.85
N TYR A 322 5.49 -6.78 -5.23
CA TYR A 322 6.76 -7.24 -4.66
C TYR A 322 7.62 -6.03 -4.29
N GLY A 323 7.67 -5.72 -2.99
CA GLY A 323 8.56 -4.72 -2.43
C GLY A 323 9.89 -5.35 -2.02
N VAL A 324 10.98 -4.94 -2.65
CA VAL A 324 12.33 -5.41 -2.30
C VAL A 324 12.92 -4.50 -1.21
N TYR A 325 13.08 -5.08 -0.03
CA TYR A 325 13.70 -4.44 1.13
C TYR A 325 14.93 -5.22 1.61
N PRO A 326 15.89 -4.57 2.30
CA PRO A 326 16.94 -5.28 3.02
C PRO A 326 16.36 -6.36 3.95
N PRO A 327 16.98 -7.55 4.04
CA PRO A 327 18.27 -7.95 3.45
C PRO A 327 18.12 -8.78 2.16
N THR A 328 17.11 -8.53 1.32
CA THR A 328 16.85 -9.35 0.13
C THR A 328 17.94 -9.16 -0.93
N PRO A 329 18.71 -10.20 -1.28
CA PRO A 329 19.85 -10.06 -2.18
C PRO A 329 19.44 -10.00 -3.66
N PRO A 330 20.26 -9.40 -4.54
CA PRO A 330 19.94 -9.22 -5.97
C PRO A 330 19.64 -10.52 -6.73
N ASP A 331 20.32 -11.62 -6.41
CA ASP A 331 20.08 -12.93 -7.01
C ASP A 331 18.69 -13.47 -6.68
N ALA A 332 18.23 -13.32 -5.43
CA ALA A 332 16.87 -13.68 -5.04
C ALA A 332 15.82 -12.82 -5.77
N VAL A 333 16.05 -11.51 -5.91
CA VAL A 333 15.18 -10.63 -6.72
C VAL A 333 15.13 -11.12 -8.17
N ALA A 334 16.27 -11.49 -8.75
CA ALA A 334 16.33 -12.03 -10.10
C ALA A 334 15.54 -13.35 -10.23
N TYR A 335 15.57 -14.22 -9.21
CA TYR A 335 14.79 -15.46 -9.19
C TYR A 335 13.28 -15.20 -9.12
N VAL A 336 12.84 -14.22 -8.33
CA VAL A 336 11.42 -13.80 -8.29
C VAL A 336 10.98 -13.29 -9.67
N CYS A 337 11.78 -12.43 -10.31
CA CYS A 337 11.49 -11.95 -11.67
C CYS A 337 11.40 -13.09 -12.71
N GLU A 338 12.28 -14.09 -12.63
CA GLU A 338 12.23 -15.28 -13.49
C GLU A 338 10.98 -16.13 -13.22
N ALA A 339 10.58 -16.28 -11.95
CA ALA A 339 9.37 -17.01 -11.57
C ALA A 339 8.12 -16.29 -12.08
N PHE A 340 8.02 -14.97 -11.85
CA PHE A 340 6.96 -14.14 -12.41
C PHE A 340 6.86 -14.29 -13.92
N LYS A 341 7.98 -14.22 -14.64
CA LYS A 341 8.00 -14.37 -16.10
C LYS A 341 7.51 -15.74 -16.57
N LYS A 342 7.77 -16.78 -15.78
CA LYS A 342 7.31 -18.15 -16.06
C LYS A 342 5.82 -18.32 -15.82
N TYR A 343 5.27 -17.72 -14.76
CA TYR A 343 3.92 -18.01 -14.28
C TYR A 343 2.88 -16.89 -14.53
N GLU A 344 3.27 -15.68 -14.98
CA GLU A 344 2.34 -14.55 -15.21
C GLU A 344 1.23 -14.87 -16.22
N ARG A 345 1.43 -15.88 -17.08
CA ARG A 345 0.48 -16.35 -18.09
C ARG A 345 -0.06 -17.76 -17.82
N TYR A 346 0.15 -18.31 -16.63
CA TYR A 346 -0.23 -19.69 -16.32
C TYR A 346 -1.72 -20.02 -16.63
N TRP A 347 -2.61 -19.04 -16.46
CA TRP A 347 -4.05 -19.20 -16.65
C TRP A 347 -4.57 -18.72 -18.03
N PHE A 348 -3.71 -18.24 -18.92
CA PHE A 348 -4.10 -17.48 -20.13
C PHE A 348 -3.49 -18.02 -21.43
#